data_AF-A0A813H371-F1
#
_entry.id   AF-A0A813H371-F1
#
_cell.length_a   1.000
_cell.length_b   1.000
_cell.length_c   1.000
_cell.angle_alpha   90.00
_cell.angle_beta   90.00
_cell.angle_gamma   90.00
#
_symmetry.space_group_name_H-M   'P 1'
#
loop_
_entity.id
_entity.type
_entity.pdbx_description
1 polymer ?
#
loop_
_entity_poly.entity_id
_entity_poly.type
_entity_poly.pdbx_seq_one_letter_code
_entity_poly.pdbx_strand_id
1 'polypeptide(L)'
;MDVLATSAVETSGDPQKIVSDTKEPEVEECAICFDAITQLAKLPCSCKVAYCMMCWDQALAQSYNACWQSRCPTCRIPVRVDYDAETGCLVFSREVPRDEQADEEDAGLEEEPIRRNRMRRMMTSHSTALEDRRRISAQTRPAQLRLLREFGAANPLPQPEASIESGIQAPAMTFQAAAAIAACAAAVRPQCVCRSQLERVSGLERTKRLCQRHLPYPPDHPEFERILSSFMERPNESLPVQCDLCGESLAFGTPGIWTCERGNSTILHASAYDVCESCLVRYAYNVEPGASSVQTELSQQPSDDVLVVPL
;
A
#
# COMPACT_ATOMS: atom_id res chain seq x y z
N MET A 1 16.10 -58.86 -33.16
CA MET A 1 16.16 -59.99 -32.21
C MET A 1 16.03 -59.32 -30.87
N ASP A 2 14.89 -59.29 -30.19
CA ASP A 2 13.82 -60.28 -29.94
C ASP A 2 12.49 -59.50 -29.84
N VAL A 3 11.29 -59.87 -30.32
CA VAL A 3 10.47 -61.10 -30.36
C VAL A 3 10.17 -61.71 -29.00
N LEU A 4 9.21 -61.12 -28.27
CA LEU A 4 8.30 -61.80 -27.32
C LEU A 4 6.99 -60.99 -27.27
N ALA A 5 5.89 -61.48 -27.84
CA ALA A 5 4.91 -62.43 -27.28
C ALA A 5 3.64 -61.68 -26.81
N THR A 6 2.69 -61.56 -27.74
CA THR A 6 1.32 -61.10 -27.54
C THR A 6 0.48 -62.22 -26.92
N SER A 7 -0.12 -61.99 -25.75
CA SER A 7 -1.20 -62.81 -25.18
C SER A 7 -2.50 -62.00 -25.19
N ALA A 8 -3.45 -62.47 -25.98
CA ALA A 8 -4.82 -61.97 -26.02
C ALA A 8 -5.63 -62.66 -24.92
N VAL A 9 -6.22 -61.87 -24.02
CA VAL A 9 -7.22 -62.33 -23.05
C VAL A 9 -8.52 -61.61 -23.40
N GLU A 10 -9.46 -62.37 -23.96
CA GLU A 10 -10.82 -61.92 -24.25
C GLU A 10 -11.65 -62.02 -22.97
N THR A 11 -11.92 -60.89 -22.31
CA THR A 11 -12.93 -60.79 -21.26
C THR A 11 -14.19 -60.14 -21.83
N SER A 12 -15.18 -60.98 -22.13
CA SER A 12 -16.57 -60.58 -22.38
C SER A 12 -17.22 -60.14 -21.06
N GLY A 13 -17.09 -58.85 -20.74
CA GLY A 13 -17.75 -58.21 -19.61
C GLY A 13 -18.92 -57.34 -20.08
N ASP A 14 -20.07 -57.52 -19.46
CA ASP A 14 -21.28 -56.72 -19.63
C ASP A 14 -21.00 -55.20 -19.59
N PRO A 15 -21.59 -54.39 -20.49
CA PRO A 15 -21.46 -52.94 -20.47
C PRO A 15 -22.25 -52.38 -19.28
N GLN A 16 -21.63 -52.33 -18.10
CA GLN A 16 -22.12 -51.51 -17.01
C GLN A 16 -22.11 -50.05 -17.47
N LYS A 17 -23.31 -49.49 -17.57
CA LYS A 17 -23.58 -48.08 -17.86
C LYS A 17 -23.02 -47.22 -16.72
N ILE A 18 -21.73 -46.87 -16.81
CA ILE A 18 -21.08 -45.88 -15.95
C ILE A 18 -21.73 -44.53 -16.28
N VAL A 19 -22.74 -44.15 -15.52
CA VAL A 19 -23.26 -42.79 -15.52
C VAL A 19 -22.22 -41.95 -14.77
N SER A 20 -21.22 -41.48 -15.50
CA SER A 20 -20.26 -40.51 -14.98
C SER A 20 -20.99 -39.19 -14.78
N ASP A 21 -21.49 -38.99 -13.56
CA ASP A 21 -22.02 -37.72 -13.05
C ASP A 21 -20.86 -36.75 -12.84
N THR A 22 -20.20 -36.40 -13.95
CA THR A 22 -19.14 -35.40 -13.97
C THR A 22 -19.84 -34.06 -13.94
N LYS A 23 -20.26 -33.63 -12.74
CA LYS A 23 -20.80 -32.28 -12.53
C LYS A 23 -19.74 -31.29 -13.00
N GLU A 24 -19.96 -30.66 -14.14
CA GLU A 24 -19.08 -29.61 -14.65
C GLU A 24 -18.91 -28.56 -13.55
N PRO A 25 -17.68 -28.09 -13.29
CA PRO A 25 -17.45 -27.10 -12.25
C PRO A 25 -18.24 -25.85 -12.62
N GLU A 26 -19.24 -25.52 -11.79
CA GLU A 26 -19.97 -24.26 -11.90
C GLU A 26 -18.94 -23.13 -11.77
N VAL A 27 -18.69 -22.42 -12.87
CA VAL A 27 -17.77 -21.29 -12.90
C VAL A 27 -18.46 -20.15 -12.15
N GLU A 28 -17.95 -19.82 -10.97
CA GLU A 28 -18.46 -18.68 -10.20
C GLU A 28 -18.12 -17.36 -10.91
N GLU A 29 -19.10 -16.46 -10.99
CA GLU A 29 -18.94 -15.11 -11.54
C GLU A 29 -18.78 -14.07 -10.42
N CYS A 30 -17.93 -13.08 -10.65
CA CYS A 30 -17.70 -11.99 -9.70
C CYS A 30 -18.93 -11.08 -9.63
N ALA A 31 -19.48 -10.85 -8.44
CA ALA A 31 -20.66 -9.98 -8.28
C ALA A 31 -20.40 -8.48 -8.49
N ILE A 32 -19.17 -8.06 -8.83
CA ILE A 32 -18.83 -6.66 -9.13
C ILE A 32 -18.54 -6.48 -10.62
N CYS A 33 -17.63 -7.26 -11.21
CA CYS A 33 -17.27 -7.13 -12.62
C CYS A 33 -18.03 -8.09 -13.55
N PHE A 34 -18.76 -9.07 -13.00
CA PHE A 34 -19.46 -10.13 -13.73
C PHE A 34 -18.57 -11.05 -14.58
N ASP A 35 -17.25 -11.02 -14.37
CA ASP A 35 -16.31 -11.93 -15.02
C ASP A 35 -16.14 -13.24 -14.24
N ALA A 36 -15.73 -14.30 -14.95
CA ALA A 36 -15.32 -15.56 -14.34
C ALA A 36 -14.18 -15.37 -13.33
N ILE A 37 -14.33 -15.95 -12.13
CA ILE A 37 -13.38 -15.74 -11.04
C ILE A 37 -12.16 -16.65 -11.21
N THR A 38 -11.00 -16.05 -11.46
CA THR A 38 -9.70 -16.74 -11.45
C THR A 38 -9.18 -16.97 -10.02
N GLN A 39 -9.44 -16.02 -9.13
CA GLN A 39 -9.05 -16.08 -7.72
C GLN A 39 -10.19 -15.59 -6.84
N LEU A 40 -10.85 -16.52 -6.15
CA LEU A 40 -11.97 -16.24 -5.25
C LEU A 40 -11.48 -15.61 -3.94
N ALA A 41 -12.07 -14.47 -3.58
CA ALA A 41 -11.80 -13.82 -2.30
C ALA A 41 -12.43 -14.63 -1.14
N LYS A 42 -11.62 -14.94 -0.12
CA LYS A 42 -12.11 -15.57 1.11
C LYS A 42 -12.71 -14.49 2.02
N LEU A 43 -14.04 -14.50 2.15
CA LEU A 43 -14.74 -13.51 2.96
C LEU A 43 -14.67 -13.86 4.46
N PRO A 44 -14.34 -12.90 5.33
CA PRO A 44 -14.32 -13.12 6.79
C PRO A 44 -15.72 -13.01 7.44
N CYS A 45 -16.76 -12.78 6.63
CA CYS A 45 -18.15 -12.65 7.06
C CYS A 45 -19.01 -13.78 6.48
N SER A 46 -20.28 -13.87 6.90
CA SER A 46 -21.19 -14.94 6.47
C SER A 46 -21.81 -14.75 5.07
N CYS A 47 -21.37 -13.75 4.31
CA CYS A 47 -21.85 -13.52 2.95
C CYS A 47 -21.54 -14.69 2.02
N LYS A 48 -22.47 -14.98 1.10
CA LYS A 48 -22.35 -16.05 0.10
C LYS A 48 -22.08 -15.52 -1.30
N VAL A 49 -21.77 -14.24 -1.42
CA VAL A 49 -21.50 -13.57 -2.69
C VAL A 49 -20.06 -13.83 -3.09
N ALA A 50 -19.83 -14.21 -4.35
CA ALA A 50 -18.50 -14.45 -4.88
C ALA A 50 -17.90 -13.15 -5.43
N TYR A 51 -16.64 -12.89 -5.09
CA TYR A 51 -15.87 -11.75 -5.59
C TYR A 51 -14.51 -12.24 -6.08
N CYS A 52 -14.06 -11.75 -7.23
CA CYS A 52 -12.65 -11.90 -7.59
C CYS A 52 -11.78 -11.07 -6.62
N MET A 53 -10.55 -11.52 -6.41
CA MET A 53 -9.62 -10.90 -5.45
C MET A 53 -9.38 -9.41 -5.76
N MET A 54 -9.34 -9.02 -7.03
CA MET A 54 -9.13 -7.63 -7.45
C MET A 54 -10.31 -6.72 -7.06
N CYS A 55 -11.54 -7.12 -7.37
CA CYS A 55 -12.73 -6.33 -7.01
C CYS A 55 -12.94 -6.28 -5.50
N TRP A 56 -12.62 -7.35 -4.78
CA TRP A 56 -12.66 -7.37 -3.32
C TRP A 56 -11.66 -6.37 -2.72
N ASP A 57 -10.39 -6.43 -3.13
CA ASP A 57 -9.33 -5.52 -2.69
C ASP A 57 -9.68 -4.05 -2.96
N GLN A 58 -10.13 -3.76 -4.19
CA GLN A 58 -10.52 -2.41 -4.58
C GLN A 58 -11.71 -1.89 -3.78
N ALA A 59 -12.72 -2.73 -3.52
CA ALA A 59 -13.87 -2.31 -2.74
C ALA A 59 -13.53 -2.06 -1.26
N LEU A 60 -12.62 -2.86 -0.68
CA LEU A 60 -12.07 -2.59 0.65
C LEU A 60 -11.33 -1.25 0.66
N ALA A 61 -10.44 -1.01 -0.30
CA ALA A 61 -9.71 0.25 -0.43
C ALA A 61 -10.65 1.46 -0.53
N GLN A 62 -11.70 1.37 -1.34
CA GLN A 62 -12.71 2.43 -1.48
C GLN A 62 -13.44 2.70 -0.15
N SER A 63 -13.87 1.65 0.55
CA SER A 63 -14.52 1.82 1.86
C SER A 63 -13.59 2.45 2.89
N TYR A 64 -12.32 2.02 2.92
CA TYR A 64 -11.32 2.60 3.80
C TYR A 64 -11.06 4.07 3.48
N ASN A 65 -10.94 4.44 2.21
CA ASN A 65 -10.72 5.82 1.81
C ASN A 65 -11.93 6.72 2.12
N ALA A 66 -13.15 6.17 2.06
CA ALA A 66 -14.37 6.94 2.29
C ALA A 66 -14.70 7.11 3.79
N CYS A 67 -14.45 6.09 4.61
CA CYS A 67 -14.87 6.08 6.02
C CYS A 67 -13.81 5.65 7.02
N TRP A 68 -12.53 5.59 6.60
CA TRP A 68 -11.40 5.18 7.44
C TRP A 68 -11.52 3.76 8.01
N GLN A 69 -12.36 2.93 7.38
CA GLN A 69 -12.59 1.56 7.78
C GLN A 69 -12.91 0.68 6.57
N SER A 70 -12.19 -0.43 6.44
CA SER A 70 -12.44 -1.45 5.42
C SER A 70 -13.73 -2.20 5.72
N ARG A 71 -14.63 -2.33 4.74
CA ARG A 71 -15.94 -2.96 4.93
C ARG A 71 -16.30 -3.87 3.76
N CYS A 72 -16.93 -5.00 4.06
CA CYS A 72 -17.48 -5.90 3.05
C CYS A 72 -18.50 -5.17 2.15
N PRO A 73 -18.44 -5.27 0.81
CA PRO A 73 -19.38 -4.57 -0.08
C PRO A 73 -20.84 -4.98 0.10
N THR A 74 -21.10 -6.23 0.52
CA THR A 74 -22.45 -6.75 0.74
C THR A 74 -23.02 -6.34 2.09
N CYS A 75 -22.43 -6.84 3.19
CA CYS A 75 -23.00 -6.70 4.53
C CYS A 75 -22.44 -5.50 5.31
N ARG A 76 -21.46 -4.80 4.75
CA ARG A 76 -20.78 -3.64 5.36
C ARG A 76 -20.12 -3.93 6.72
N ILE A 77 -20.01 -5.20 7.12
CA ILE A 77 -19.28 -5.61 8.31
C ILE A 77 -17.83 -5.16 8.17
N PRO A 78 -17.26 -4.52 9.22
CA PRO A 78 -15.84 -4.18 9.28
C PRO A 78 -14.91 -5.37 9.06
N VAL A 79 -13.92 -5.15 8.19
CA VAL A 79 -12.92 -6.15 7.80
C VAL A 79 -11.55 -5.64 8.18
N ARG A 80 -10.87 -6.35 9.07
CA ARG A 80 -9.46 -6.13 9.33
C ARG A 80 -8.65 -6.74 8.19
N VAL A 81 -7.67 -5.98 7.70
CA VAL A 81 -6.74 -6.44 6.68
C VAL A 81 -5.34 -6.48 7.26
N ASP A 82 -4.73 -7.66 7.23
CA ASP A 82 -3.34 -7.89 7.53
C ASP A 82 -2.59 -8.34 6.28
N TYR A 83 -1.27 -8.20 6.28
CA TYR A 83 -0.39 -8.72 5.24
C TYR A 83 0.52 -9.79 5.82
N ASP A 84 0.50 -10.98 5.21
CA ASP A 84 1.43 -12.05 5.52
C ASP A 84 2.63 -11.95 4.59
N ALA A 85 3.78 -11.56 5.16
CA ALA A 85 5.02 -11.39 4.43
C ALA A 85 5.67 -12.71 3.99
N GLU A 86 5.30 -13.84 4.56
CA GLU A 86 5.85 -15.15 4.17
C GLU A 86 5.17 -15.64 2.90
N THR A 87 3.84 -15.62 2.87
CA THR A 87 3.04 -16.01 1.70
C THR A 87 2.92 -14.90 0.66
N GLY A 88 3.22 -13.66 1.03
CA GLY A 88 3.09 -12.49 0.18
C GLY A 88 1.63 -12.14 -0.14
N CYS A 89 0.70 -12.50 0.76
CA CYS A 89 -0.75 -12.41 0.53
C CYS A 89 -1.45 -11.53 1.58
N LEU A 90 -2.61 -11.00 1.19
CA LEU A 90 -3.53 -10.34 2.12
C LEU A 90 -4.30 -11.38 2.94
N VAL A 91 -4.40 -11.14 4.24
CA VAL A 91 -5.21 -11.93 5.17
C VAL A 91 -6.36 -11.06 5.66
N PHE A 92 -7.57 -11.57 5.51
CA PHE A 92 -8.80 -10.87 5.92
C PHE A 92 -9.39 -11.54 7.15
N SER A 93 -9.66 -10.75 8.18
CA SER A 93 -10.39 -11.20 9.36
C SER A 93 -11.54 -10.26 9.67
N ARG A 94 -12.54 -10.75 10.40
CA ARG A 94 -13.60 -9.88 10.89
C ARG A 94 -12.99 -8.94 11.94
N GLU A 95 -13.23 -7.65 11.80
CA GLU A 95 -12.88 -6.71 12.85
C GLU A 95 -13.96 -6.80 13.94
N VAL A 96 -13.54 -7.15 15.15
CA VAL A 96 -14.41 -7.11 16.32
C VAL A 96 -14.46 -5.66 16.78
N PRO A 97 -15.65 -5.06 16.96
CA PRO A 97 -15.74 -3.72 17.54
C PRO A 97 -14.92 -3.69 18.84
N ARG A 98 -13.99 -2.74 18.97
CA ARG A 98 -13.38 -2.49 20.29
C ARG A 98 -14.54 -2.09 21.18
N ASP A 99 -14.87 -2.92 22.16
CA ASP A 99 -16.08 -2.78 22.97
C ASP A 99 -16.27 -1.31 23.38
N GLU A 100 -17.42 -0.73 23.05
CA GLU A 100 -17.82 0.65 23.38
C GLU A 100 -18.02 0.85 24.90
N GLN A 101 -17.38 0.02 25.73
CA GLN A 101 -17.48 -0.05 27.19
C GLN A 101 -17.01 1.22 27.93
N ALA A 102 -16.67 2.30 27.23
CA ALA A 102 -16.12 3.52 27.82
C ALA A 102 -17.09 4.71 27.89
N ASP A 103 -18.30 4.64 27.30
CA ASP A 103 -19.13 5.85 27.12
C ASP A 103 -20.54 5.79 27.74
N GLU A 104 -20.88 4.80 28.56
CA GLU A 104 -22.20 4.77 29.26
C GLU A 104 -22.29 5.70 30.50
N GLU A 105 -21.20 6.36 30.93
CA GLU A 105 -21.20 7.17 32.16
C GLU A 105 -21.51 8.67 32.01
N ASP A 106 -21.79 9.20 30.81
CA ASP A 106 -22.04 10.64 30.60
C ASP A 106 -23.38 10.96 29.92
N ALA A 107 -24.47 10.41 30.47
CA ALA A 107 -25.85 10.66 30.00
C ALA A 107 -26.49 11.93 30.61
N GLY A 108 -25.70 12.92 31.03
CA GLY A 108 -26.17 14.10 31.75
C GLY A 108 -25.97 15.43 31.02
N LEU A 109 -27.03 15.88 30.33
CA LEU A 109 -27.39 17.29 29.99
C LEU A 109 -27.02 17.86 28.59
N GLU A 110 -28.08 18.32 27.92
CA GLU A 110 -28.23 19.41 26.91
C GLU A 110 -27.63 19.27 25.48
N GLU A 111 -28.41 19.74 24.49
CA GLU A 111 -28.41 19.60 23.00
C GLU A 111 -27.10 19.85 22.19
N GLU A 112 -25.98 20.16 22.86
CA GLU A 112 -24.61 20.07 22.31
C GLU A 112 -24.01 18.64 22.12
N PRO A 113 -24.66 17.46 22.37
CA PRO A 113 -23.94 16.18 22.30
C PRO A 113 -23.77 15.70 20.87
N ILE A 114 -24.65 16.09 19.93
CA ILE A 114 -24.61 15.54 18.55
C ILE A 114 -23.34 15.99 17.82
N ARG A 115 -23.00 17.29 17.90
CA ARG A 115 -21.80 17.83 17.25
C ARG A 115 -20.54 17.28 17.91
N ARG A 116 -20.50 17.24 19.25
CA ARG A 116 -19.39 16.67 20.02
C ARG A 116 -19.17 15.19 19.71
N ASN A 117 -20.24 14.38 19.71
CA ASN A 117 -20.17 12.95 19.40
C ASN A 117 -19.73 12.70 17.96
N ARG A 118 -20.18 13.51 16.99
CA ARG A 118 -19.72 13.40 15.61
C ARG A 118 -18.22 13.69 15.49
N MET A 119 -17.73 14.74 16.15
CA MET A 119 -16.31 15.09 16.12
C MET A 119 -15.44 14.04 16.83
N ARG A 120 -15.90 13.53 17.99
CA ARG A 120 -15.24 12.44 18.72
C ARG A 120 -15.15 11.16 17.89
N ARG A 121 -16.23 10.77 17.20
CA ARG A 121 -16.24 9.64 16.25
C ARG A 121 -15.25 9.86 15.09
N MET A 122 -15.21 11.06 14.52
CA MET A 122 -14.28 11.37 13.44
C MET A 122 -12.81 11.28 13.90
N MET A 123 -12.47 11.81 15.08
CA MET A 123 -11.12 11.76 15.64
C MET A 123 -10.68 10.33 15.98
N THR A 124 -11.55 9.54 16.61
CA THR A 124 -11.26 8.13 16.94
C THR A 124 -11.10 7.28 15.70
N SER A 125 -11.93 7.47 14.67
CA SER A 125 -11.77 6.80 13.36
C SER A 125 -10.46 7.19 12.68
N HIS A 126 -10.07 8.47 12.71
CA HIS A 126 -8.80 8.91 12.13
C HIS A 126 -7.60 8.30 12.87
N SER A 127 -7.61 8.28 14.21
CA SER A 127 -6.56 7.64 15.01
C SER A 127 -6.43 6.16 14.68
N THR A 128 -7.56 5.44 14.61
CA THR A 128 -7.60 4.01 14.27
C THR A 128 -7.03 3.76 12.88
N ALA A 129 -7.38 4.59 11.88
CA ALA A 129 -6.82 4.48 10.55
C ALA A 129 -5.31 4.77 10.47
N LEU A 130 -4.78 5.66 11.31
CA LEU A 130 -3.33 5.86 11.41
C LEU A 130 -2.63 4.65 12.01
N GLU A 131 -3.20 4.02 13.04
CA GLU A 131 -2.70 2.77 13.62
C GLU A 131 -2.71 1.64 12.59
N ASP A 132 -3.83 1.47 11.88
CA ASP A 132 -3.98 0.45 10.84
C ASP A 132 -2.98 0.64 9.70
N ARG A 133 -2.79 1.88 9.25
CA ARG A 133 -1.76 2.19 8.26
C ARG A 133 -0.38 1.78 8.75
N ARG A 134 0.02 2.21 9.96
CA ARG A 134 1.33 1.83 10.54
C ARG A 134 1.49 0.32 10.63
N ARG A 135 0.43 -0.39 11.03
CA ARG A 135 0.42 -1.86 11.12
C ARG A 135 0.64 -2.51 9.76
N ILE A 136 -0.11 -2.10 8.73
CA ILE A 136 0.03 -2.64 7.36
C ILE A 136 1.41 -2.31 6.79
N SER A 137 1.91 -1.08 6.96
CA SER A 137 3.27 -0.70 6.51
C SER A 137 4.33 -1.56 7.21
N ALA A 138 4.21 -1.81 8.52
CA ALA A 138 5.12 -2.68 9.25
C ALA A 138 5.08 -4.14 8.75
N GLN A 139 3.89 -4.67 8.46
CA GLN A 139 3.70 -6.03 7.94
C GLN A 139 4.24 -6.19 6.50
N THR A 140 4.08 -5.18 5.65
CA THR A 140 4.51 -5.20 4.25
C THR A 140 6.00 -4.94 4.07
N ARG A 141 6.63 -4.24 5.02
CA ARG A 141 8.04 -3.84 4.97
C ARG A 141 9.00 -4.99 4.61
N PRO A 142 8.97 -6.19 5.24
CA PRO A 142 9.89 -7.27 4.89
C PRO A 142 9.78 -7.72 3.43
N ALA A 143 8.56 -7.79 2.89
CA ALA A 143 8.34 -8.17 1.50
C ALA A 143 8.85 -7.09 0.53
N GLN A 144 8.57 -5.82 0.80
CA GLN A 144 9.08 -4.72 -0.02
C GLN A 144 10.62 -4.66 -0.01
N LEU A 145 11.26 -4.88 1.15
CA LEU A 145 12.71 -4.89 1.24
C LEU A 145 13.35 -6.00 0.39
N ARG A 146 12.73 -7.19 0.31
CA ARG A 146 13.18 -8.25 -0.60
C ARG A 146 13.08 -7.82 -2.07
N LEU A 147 11.94 -7.25 -2.47
CA LEU A 147 11.74 -6.75 -3.84
C LEU A 147 12.76 -5.69 -4.23
N LEU A 148 13.08 -4.75 -3.33
CA LEU A 148 14.09 -3.73 -3.60
C LEU A 148 15.50 -4.33 -3.73
N ARG A 149 15.86 -5.29 -2.88
CA ARG A 149 17.16 -5.98 -2.97
C ARG A 149 17.30 -6.78 -4.26
N GLU A 150 16.25 -7.52 -4.64
CA GLU A 150 16.19 -8.24 -5.91
C GLU A 150 16.33 -7.28 -7.10
N PHE A 151 15.63 -6.14 -7.04
CA PHE A 151 15.75 -5.10 -8.06
C PHE A 151 17.18 -4.56 -8.18
N GLY A 152 17.83 -4.20 -7.08
CA GLY A 152 19.20 -3.69 -7.13
C GLY A 152 20.23 -4.74 -7.54
N ALA A 153 20.02 -6.01 -7.19
CA ALA A 153 20.85 -7.12 -7.67
C ALA A 153 20.72 -7.33 -9.19
N ALA A 154 19.51 -7.17 -9.75
CA ALA A 154 19.26 -7.28 -11.18
C ALA A 154 19.70 -6.03 -11.98
N ASN A 155 19.87 -4.89 -11.32
CA ASN A 155 20.20 -3.61 -11.93
C ASN A 155 21.40 -2.95 -11.22
N PRO A 156 22.59 -3.59 -11.21
CA PRO A 156 23.75 -3.07 -10.49
C PRO A 156 24.10 -1.65 -10.98
N LEU A 157 24.47 -0.77 -10.05
CA LEU A 157 24.95 0.57 -10.41
C LEU A 157 26.21 0.45 -11.29
N PRO A 158 26.38 1.33 -12.30
CA PRO A 158 27.63 1.43 -13.02
C PRO A 158 28.75 1.63 -12.01
N GLN A 159 29.73 0.73 -12.00
CA GLN A 159 30.92 0.93 -11.19
C GLN A 159 31.57 2.24 -11.69
N PRO A 160 31.94 3.18 -10.80
CA PRO A 160 32.72 4.32 -11.24
C PRO A 160 33.97 3.76 -11.92
N GLU A 161 34.10 3.98 -13.23
CA GLU A 161 35.27 3.54 -13.97
C GLU A 161 36.48 4.03 -13.20
N ALA A 162 37.33 3.10 -12.76
CA ALA A 162 38.39 3.33 -11.80
C ALA A 162 39.39 4.36 -12.33
N SER A 163 39.05 5.64 -12.19
CA SER A 163 39.93 6.76 -12.43
C SER A 163 40.79 6.92 -11.18
N ILE A 164 41.70 5.96 -11.05
CA ILE A 164 42.98 6.07 -10.35
C ILE A 164 43.60 7.37 -10.89
N GLU A 165 43.66 8.47 -10.15
CA GLU A 165 44.92 8.94 -9.53
C GLU A 165 44.75 10.18 -8.63
N SER A 166 43.55 10.73 -8.45
CA SER A 166 43.39 12.04 -7.80
C SER A 166 42.87 11.89 -6.37
N GLY A 167 43.78 11.88 -5.38
CA GLY A 167 43.53 11.70 -3.95
C GLY A 167 42.68 12.77 -3.25
N ILE A 168 41.48 13.08 -3.76
CA ILE A 168 40.52 13.99 -3.14
C ILE A 168 39.45 13.14 -2.43
N GLN A 169 39.43 13.23 -1.10
CA GLN A 169 38.51 12.52 -0.22
C GLN A 169 37.05 12.97 -0.43
N ALA A 170 36.15 12.00 -0.51
CA ALA A 170 34.81 12.13 -1.07
C ALA A 170 33.71 12.49 -0.06
N PRO A 171 32.97 13.58 -0.33
CA PRO A 171 31.52 13.67 -0.06
C PRO A 171 30.65 13.60 -1.35
N ALA A 172 31.24 13.40 -2.52
CA ALA A 172 30.54 13.49 -3.82
C ALA A 172 29.73 12.25 -4.24
N MET A 173 29.76 11.14 -3.48
CA MET A 173 29.10 9.89 -3.90
C MET A 173 27.55 9.96 -3.88
N THR A 174 26.95 10.82 -3.08
CA THR A 174 25.48 10.91 -2.97
C THR A 174 24.81 11.45 -4.23
N PHE A 175 25.41 12.44 -4.89
CA PHE A 175 24.84 13.03 -6.11
C PHE A 175 24.97 12.12 -7.33
N GLN A 176 26.10 11.40 -7.48
CA GLN A 176 26.29 10.47 -8.59
C GLN A 176 25.38 9.25 -8.48
N ALA A 177 25.16 8.72 -7.26
CA ALA A 177 24.22 7.65 -7.03
C ALA A 177 22.79 8.06 -7.43
N ALA A 178 22.34 9.25 -7.07
CA ALA A 178 21.01 9.74 -7.45
C ALA A 178 20.81 9.84 -8.97
N ALA A 179 21.80 10.34 -9.71
CA ALA A 179 21.74 10.43 -11.16
C ALA A 179 21.75 9.05 -11.84
N ALA A 180 22.60 8.13 -11.37
CA ALA A 180 22.63 6.76 -11.87
C ALA A 180 21.31 6.03 -11.58
N ILE A 181 20.72 6.25 -10.41
CA ILE A 181 19.41 5.69 -10.05
C ILE A 181 18.32 6.26 -10.94
N ALA A 182 18.31 7.57 -11.20
CA ALA A 182 17.35 8.19 -12.12
C ALA A 182 17.47 7.62 -13.55
N ALA A 183 18.70 7.34 -14.01
CA ALA A 183 18.93 6.72 -15.32
C ALA A 183 18.47 5.25 -15.35
N CYS A 184 18.79 4.44 -14.34
CA CYS A 184 18.34 3.05 -14.23
C CYS A 184 16.80 2.96 -14.09
N ALA A 185 16.21 3.86 -13.30
CA ALA A 185 14.77 4.00 -13.09
C ALA A 185 13.99 4.24 -14.38
N ALA A 186 14.59 4.95 -15.34
CA ALA A 186 13.97 5.23 -16.63
C ALA A 186 13.82 3.96 -17.49
N ALA A 187 14.65 2.94 -17.26
CA ALA A 187 14.63 1.68 -18.03
C ALA A 187 13.81 0.59 -17.34
N VAL A 188 14.00 0.40 -16.03
CA VAL A 188 13.31 -0.63 -15.25
C VAL A 188 12.82 -0.04 -13.93
N ARG A 189 11.53 -0.26 -13.64
CA ARG A 189 10.88 0.20 -12.42
C ARG A 189 10.92 -0.89 -11.33
N PRO A 190 11.13 -0.53 -10.05
CA PRO A 190 11.09 -1.48 -8.97
C PRO A 190 9.64 -1.92 -8.70
N GLN A 191 9.45 -3.17 -8.30
CA GLN A 191 8.13 -3.66 -7.94
C GLN A 191 7.72 -3.19 -6.54
N CYS A 192 6.44 -2.88 -6.40
CA CYS A 192 5.76 -2.66 -5.14
C CYS A 192 5.28 -3.98 -4.53
N VAL A 193 4.99 -3.99 -3.22
CA VAL A 193 4.46 -5.16 -2.50
C VAL A 193 3.15 -5.70 -3.08
N CYS A 194 2.32 -4.86 -3.71
CA CYS A 194 1.14 -5.29 -4.45
C CYS A 194 1.43 -5.86 -5.86
N ARG A 195 2.72 -6.01 -6.22
CA ARG A 195 3.25 -6.47 -7.52
C ARG A 195 3.10 -5.50 -8.70
N SER A 196 2.54 -4.31 -8.47
CA SER A 196 2.57 -3.24 -9.48
C SER A 196 3.91 -2.51 -9.48
N GLN A 197 4.14 -1.62 -10.45
CA GLN A 197 5.39 -0.88 -10.52
C GLN A 197 5.37 0.32 -9.58
N LEU A 198 6.53 0.65 -9.01
CA LEU A 198 6.80 1.93 -8.39
C LEU A 198 7.22 2.93 -9.47
N GLU A 199 6.64 4.12 -9.45
CA GLU A 199 7.04 5.22 -10.31
C GLU A 199 7.67 6.34 -9.48
N ARG A 200 8.71 6.96 -10.03
CA ARG A 200 9.41 8.08 -9.40
C ARG A 200 8.69 9.38 -9.75
N VAL A 201 8.21 10.10 -8.74
CA VAL A 201 7.54 11.40 -8.85
C VAL A 201 8.23 12.42 -7.93
N SER A 202 8.03 13.72 -8.17
CA SER A 202 8.49 14.76 -7.24
C SER A 202 7.57 14.83 -6.01
N GLY A 203 8.05 15.44 -4.92
CA GLY A 203 7.20 15.74 -3.75
C GLY A 203 5.98 16.59 -4.12
N LEU A 204 6.16 17.58 -5.01
CA LEU A 204 5.07 18.40 -5.54
C LEU A 204 4.03 17.58 -6.30
N GLU A 205 4.46 16.75 -7.25
CA GLU A 205 3.54 15.90 -8.03
C GLU A 205 2.79 14.92 -7.13
N ARG A 206 3.47 14.33 -6.15
CA ARG A 206 2.83 13.44 -5.17
C ARG A 206 1.78 14.14 -4.32
N THR A 207 2.04 15.39 -3.93
CA THR A 207 1.10 16.24 -3.19
C THR A 207 -0.09 16.59 -4.07
N LYS A 208 0.14 16.96 -5.34
CA LYS A 208 -0.92 17.23 -6.30
C LYS A 208 -1.87 16.04 -6.41
N ARG A 209 -1.36 14.82 -6.55
CA ARG A 209 -2.17 13.59 -6.57
C ARG A 209 -2.94 13.35 -5.27
N LEU A 210 -2.36 13.71 -4.12
CA LEU A 210 -3.07 13.63 -2.85
C LEU A 210 -4.24 14.62 -2.77
N CYS A 211 -4.02 15.87 -3.20
CA CYS A 211 -5.05 16.89 -3.28
C CYS A 211 -6.17 16.45 -4.24
N GLN A 212 -5.83 15.91 -5.41
CA GLN A 212 -6.82 15.43 -6.39
C GLN A 212 -7.74 14.35 -5.84
N ARG A 213 -7.22 13.54 -4.92
CA ARG A 213 -7.99 12.47 -4.27
C ARG A 213 -8.97 12.99 -3.24
N HIS A 214 -8.57 13.97 -2.45
CA HIS A 214 -9.32 14.39 -1.26
C HIS A 214 -10.14 15.65 -1.46
N LEU A 215 -9.82 16.45 -2.47
CA LEU A 215 -10.52 17.68 -2.76
C LEU A 215 -11.63 17.43 -3.80
N PRO A 216 -12.79 18.08 -3.67
CA PRO A 216 -13.88 17.99 -4.63
C PRO A 216 -13.63 18.80 -5.92
N TYR A 217 -12.44 19.38 -6.07
CA TYR A 217 -12.08 20.29 -7.16
C TYR A 217 -11.23 19.57 -8.21
N PRO A 218 -11.51 19.76 -9.51
CA PRO A 218 -10.63 19.26 -10.55
C PRO A 218 -9.27 20.01 -10.54
N PRO A 219 -8.21 19.44 -11.15
CA PRO A 219 -6.85 19.98 -11.06
C PRO A 219 -6.67 21.38 -11.66
N ASP A 220 -7.54 21.80 -12.56
CA ASP A 220 -7.55 23.10 -13.24
C ASP A 220 -8.36 24.18 -12.50
N HIS A 221 -8.99 23.82 -11.38
CA HIS A 221 -9.81 24.74 -10.60
C HIS A 221 -8.94 25.70 -9.75
N PRO A 222 -9.25 27.01 -9.69
CA PRO A 222 -8.45 27.97 -8.90
C PRO A 222 -8.31 27.61 -7.41
N GLU A 223 -9.36 27.07 -6.79
CA GLU A 223 -9.30 26.60 -5.40
C GLU A 223 -8.36 25.42 -5.20
N PHE A 224 -8.21 24.56 -6.21
CA PHE A 224 -7.25 23.45 -6.16
C PHE A 224 -5.82 23.99 -6.05
N GLU A 225 -5.47 24.93 -6.92
CA GLU A 225 -4.15 25.57 -6.92
C GLU A 225 -3.90 26.40 -5.64
N ARG A 226 -4.94 27.08 -5.11
CA ARG A 226 -4.84 27.79 -3.83
C ARG A 226 -4.53 26.86 -2.66
N ILE A 227 -5.19 25.71 -2.58
CA ILE A 227 -4.95 24.72 -1.54
C ILE A 227 -3.58 24.04 -1.72
N LEU A 228 -3.20 23.71 -2.96
CA LEU A 228 -1.87 23.16 -3.25
C LEU A 228 -0.76 24.15 -2.88
N SER A 229 -0.95 25.44 -3.18
CA SER A 229 0.00 26.50 -2.83
C SER A 229 0.12 26.69 -1.31
N SER A 230 -0.99 26.64 -0.57
CA SER A 230 -0.95 26.78 0.89
C SER A 230 -0.19 25.65 1.58
N PHE A 231 -0.24 24.45 1.00
CA PHE A 231 0.60 23.32 1.39
C PHE A 231 2.10 23.62 1.16
N MET A 232 2.45 24.19 0.01
CA MET A 232 3.84 24.52 -0.34
C MET A 232 4.43 25.69 0.46
N GLU A 233 3.61 26.66 0.87
CA GLU A 233 4.02 27.85 1.63
C GLU A 233 4.44 27.54 3.07
N ARG A 234 4.22 26.31 3.54
CA ARG A 234 4.60 25.86 4.88
C ARG A 234 5.76 24.86 4.80
N PRO A 235 6.99 25.31 4.44
CA PRO A 235 8.12 24.42 4.15
C PRO A 235 8.55 23.57 5.36
N ASN A 236 8.16 23.97 6.57
CA ASN A 236 8.45 23.24 7.81
C ASN A 236 7.31 22.30 8.25
N GLU A 237 6.13 22.37 7.62
CA GLU A 237 5.07 21.41 7.88
C GLU A 237 5.32 20.19 6.99
N SER A 238 5.53 19.06 7.65
CA SER A 238 5.78 17.80 6.97
C SER A 238 4.59 17.44 6.09
N LEU A 239 4.82 16.95 4.87
CA LEU A 239 3.71 16.47 4.05
C LEU A 239 2.94 15.38 4.79
N PRO A 240 1.63 15.24 4.51
CA PRO A 240 0.88 14.03 4.85
C PRO A 240 1.43 12.76 4.13
N VAL A 241 2.45 12.89 3.29
CA VAL A 241 3.15 11.78 2.62
C VAL A 241 4.27 11.30 3.53
N GLN A 242 4.25 10.02 3.87
CA GLN A 242 5.28 9.37 4.69
C GLN A 242 5.87 8.21 3.91
N CYS A 243 7.17 7.98 4.09
CA CYS A 243 7.82 6.79 3.54
C CYS A 243 7.38 5.55 4.34
N ASP A 244 6.83 4.55 3.67
CA ASP A 244 6.36 3.30 4.29
C ASP A 244 7.50 2.42 4.83
N LEU A 245 8.76 2.70 4.46
CA LEU A 245 9.93 1.94 4.93
C LEU A 245 10.59 2.54 6.17
N CYS A 246 10.81 3.86 6.21
CA CYS A 246 11.40 4.52 7.38
C CYS A 246 10.39 5.18 8.31
N GLY A 247 9.14 5.40 7.86
CA GLY A 247 8.10 6.11 8.61
C GLY A 247 8.27 7.63 8.64
N GLU A 248 9.36 8.17 8.06
CA GLU A 248 9.62 9.60 8.02
C GLU A 248 8.66 10.31 7.06
N SER A 249 8.18 11.48 7.47
CA SER A 249 7.43 12.37 6.60
C SER A 249 8.35 12.97 5.54
N LEU A 250 7.85 13.07 4.32
CA LEU A 250 8.60 13.56 3.17
C LEU A 250 8.35 15.07 2.99
N ALA A 251 9.37 15.80 2.55
CA ALA A 251 9.24 17.24 2.30
C ALA A 251 8.77 17.49 0.87
N PHE A 252 8.12 18.63 0.61
CA PHE A 252 7.76 19.04 -0.76
C PHE A 252 8.96 19.10 -1.70
N GLY A 253 10.09 19.56 -1.18
CA GLY A 253 11.36 19.66 -1.90
C GLY A 253 12.09 18.33 -2.08
N THR A 254 11.53 17.20 -1.63
CA THR A 254 12.18 15.90 -1.83
C THR A 254 12.32 15.63 -3.34
N PRO A 255 13.55 15.41 -3.85
CA PRO A 255 13.84 15.35 -5.28
C PRO A 255 13.20 14.14 -5.98
N GLY A 256 12.87 13.08 -5.22
CA GLY A 256 12.22 11.88 -5.72
C GLY A 256 11.51 11.11 -4.62
N ILE A 257 10.26 10.75 -4.90
CA ILE A 257 9.44 9.82 -4.13
C ILE A 257 9.04 8.71 -5.08
N TRP A 258 9.20 7.46 -4.65
CA TRP A 258 8.75 6.30 -5.38
C TRP A 258 7.38 5.90 -4.88
N THR A 259 6.36 6.06 -5.72
CA THR A 259 4.97 5.78 -5.36
C THR A 259 4.43 4.64 -6.20
N CYS A 260 3.56 3.79 -5.64
CA CYS A 260 2.93 2.72 -6.41
C CYS A 260 2.02 3.30 -7.52
N GLU A 261 2.14 2.82 -8.75
CA GLU A 261 1.32 3.29 -9.89
C GLU A 261 -0.17 2.96 -9.71
N ARG A 262 -0.50 1.95 -8.90
CA ARG A 262 -1.89 1.65 -8.50
C ARG A 262 -2.45 2.65 -7.50
N GLY A 263 -1.63 3.57 -6.98
CA GLY A 263 -2.03 4.58 -6.00
C GLY A 263 -2.71 3.93 -4.80
N ASN A 264 -3.98 4.30 -4.60
CA ASN A 264 -4.85 3.82 -3.52
C ASN A 264 -5.99 2.92 -3.98
N SER A 265 -5.85 2.30 -5.14
CA SER A 265 -6.83 1.33 -5.65
C SER A 265 -6.78 -0.02 -4.93
N THR A 266 -5.78 -0.25 -4.08
CA THR A 266 -5.59 -1.49 -3.31
C THR A 266 -5.57 -1.18 -1.82
N ILE A 267 -6.10 -2.06 -0.98
CA ILE A 267 -6.18 -1.82 0.47
C ILE A 267 -4.81 -1.78 1.14
N LEU A 268 -3.83 -2.46 0.54
CA LEU A 268 -2.42 -2.38 0.94
C LEU A 268 -1.90 -0.93 0.94
N HIS A 269 -2.48 -0.09 0.10
CA HIS A 269 -2.00 1.24 -0.20
C HIS A 269 -3.10 2.28 -0.02
N ALA A 270 -3.94 2.18 1.02
CA ALA A 270 -5.01 3.16 1.23
C ALA A 270 -4.52 4.62 1.15
N SER A 271 -3.32 4.92 1.64
CA SER A 271 -2.68 6.24 1.53
C SER A 271 -1.86 6.47 0.25
N ALA A 272 -1.78 5.49 -0.65
CA ALA A 272 -0.65 5.15 -1.53
C ALA A 272 0.56 4.58 -0.75
N TYR A 273 1.38 3.79 -1.44
CA TYR A 273 2.64 3.24 -0.92
C TYR A 273 3.80 4.05 -1.45
N ASP A 274 4.49 4.74 -0.55
CA ASP A 274 5.52 5.73 -0.87
C ASP A 274 6.86 5.30 -0.26
N VAL A 275 7.93 5.34 -1.06
CA VAL A 275 9.29 5.03 -0.65
C VAL A 275 10.18 6.22 -0.97
N CYS A 276 10.87 6.76 0.03
CA CYS A 276 11.82 7.84 -0.19
C CYS A 276 13.04 7.36 -0.98
N GLU A 277 13.66 8.26 -1.73
CA GLU A 277 14.86 7.97 -2.53
C GLU A 277 15.97 7.34 -1.68
N SER A 278 16.21 7.85 -0.47
CA SER A 278 17.20 7.29 0.47
C SER A 278 16.93 5.84 0.84
N CYS A 279 15.68 5.46 1.09
CA CYS A 279 15.33 4.06 1.39
C CYS A 279 15.50 3.18 0.17
N LEU A 280 15.10 3.64 -1.02
CA LEU A 280 15.32 2.89 -2.25
C LEU A 280 16.83 2.64 -2.46
N VAL A 281 17.65 3.70 -2.38
CA VAL A 281 19.11 3.62 -2.55
C VAL A 281 19.71 2.62 -1.56
N ARG A 282 19.36 2.77 -0.28
CA ARG A 282 19.90 1.94 0.81
C ARG A 282 19.56 0.47 0.61
N TYR A 283 18.30 0.16 0.35
CA TYR A 283 17.85 -1.22 0.35
C TYR A 283 18.04 -1.92 -0.99
N ALA A 284 18.04 -1.19 -2.11
CA ALA A 284 18.36 -1.78 -3.41
C ALA A 284 19.85 -1.99 -3.60
N TYR A 285 20.69 -1.00 -3.26
CA TYR A 285 22.11 -1.00 -3.62
C TYR A 285 23.06 -1.19 -2.43
N ASN A 286 22.52 -1.46 -1.23
CA ASN A 286 23.30 -1.65 -0.01
C ASN A 286 24.25 -0.47 0.30
N VAL A 287 23.84 0.75 -0.08
CA VAL A 287 24.58 1.98 0.21
C VAL A 287 24.10 2.46 1.56
N GLU A 288 24.97 2.41 2.57
CA GLU A 288 24.65 3.03 3.85
C GLU A 288 24.42 4.52 3.61
N PRO A 289 23.32 5.11 4.13
CA PRO A 289 23.16 6.54 4.10
C PRO A 289 24.37 7.10 4.83
N GLY A 290 25.31 7.71 4.07
CA GLY A 290 26.45 8.39 4.67
C GLY A 290 25.89 9.27 5.76
N ALA A 291 26.37 9.11 6.99
CA ALA A 291 25.77 9.67 8.18
C ALA A 291 25.53 11.16 7.98
N SER A 292 24.33 11.52 7.50
CA SER A 292 23.96 12.90 7.31
C SER A 292 23.86 13.43 8.71
N SER A 293 24.83 14.24 9.09
CA SER A 293 24.98 14.94 10.36
C SER A 293 23.87 15.97 10.62
N VAL A 294 22.71 15.80 9.97
CA VAL A 294 21.48 16.51 10.28
C VAL A 294 20.65 15.60 11.19
N GLN A 295 21.24 15.21 12.33
CA GLN A 295 20.40 14.98 13.49
C GLN A 295 19.89 16.36 13.90
N THR A 296 18.73 16.72 13.38
CA THR A 296 17.93 17.81 13.91
C THR A 296 17.65 17.46 15.38
N GLU A 297 18.40 18.06 16.31
CA GLU A 297 18.21 18.00 17.78
C GLU A 297 16.87 18.63 18.24
N LEU A 298 15.82 18.53 17.43
CA LEU A 298 14.54 19.20 17.63
C LEU A 298 13.38 18.20 17.67
N SER A 299 13.51 17.11 18.44
CA SER A 299 12.32 16.28 18.75
C SER A 299 12.49 15.40 19.99
N GLN A 300 12.49 16.04 21.16
CA GLN A 300 12.05 15.41 22.42
C GLN A 300 11.20 16.39 23.26
N GLN A 301 10.37 17.22 22.61
CA GLN A 301 9.27 17.86 23.33
C GLN A 301 7.98 17.10 23.04
N PRO A 302 7.29 16.56 24.07
CA PRO A 302 5.97 15.97 23.88
C PRO A 302 5.00 17.11 23.53
N SER A 303 4.55 17.15 22.28
CA SER A 303 3.51 18.08 21.83
C SER A 303 2.14 17.40 22.02
N ASP A 304 1.45 17.74 23.11
CA ASP A 304 0.04 17.40 23.35
C ASP A 304 -0.93 18.31 22.57
N ASP A 305 -0.45 19.12 21.62
CA ASP A 305 -1.31 19.98 20.80
C ASP A 305 -1.82 19.25 19.55
N VAL A 306 -3.00 18.66 19.69
CA VAL A 306 -3.86 18.28 18.56
C VAL A 306 -4.26 19.55 17.81
N LEU A 307 -3.53 19.87 16.74
CA LEU A 307 -3.93 20.91 15.80
C LEU A 307 -5.24 20.52 15.12
N VAL A 308 -6.32 21.16 15.54
CA VAL A 308 -7.60 21.17 14.82
C VAL A 308 -7.38 21.98 13.54
N VAL A 309 -7.32 21.31 12.40
CA VAL A 309 -7.36 21.98 11.08
C VAL A 309 -8.78 22.54 10.90
N PRO A 310 -8.97 23.86 10.73
CA PRO A 310 -10.26 24.39 10.33
C PRO A 310 -10.49 24.03 8.85
N LEU A 311 -11.57 23.29 8.60
CA LEU A 311 -12.17 23.16 7.26
C LEU A 311 -12.95 24.43 6.91
#